data_AF-A0A7Y4T895-F1
#
_entry.id   AF-A0A7Y4T895-F1
#
_cell.length_a   1.000
_cell.length_b   1.000
_cell.length_c   1.000
_cell.angle_alpha   90.00
_cell.angle_beta   90.00
_cell.angle_gamma   90.00
#
_symmetry.space_group_name_H-M   'P 1'
#
loop_
_entity.id
_entity.type
_entity.pdbx_description
1 polymer ?
#
loop_
_entity_poly.entity_id
_entity_poly.type
_entity_poly.pdbx_seq_one_letter_code
_entity_poly.pdbx_strand_id
1 'polypeptide(L)'
;MLYLIVQTWLFLLIAWLIGMAVGFALSRDQKSQRHGQVEDELREERARTIALGKDVEDFRNRVTDLEGLPQGVRASRVAAREEMTSRISQLERELDAARANEKRAGDETERLRSDVDGFRQRYLEARAKWDEYQAKAEALASSPQLNLTEAHIAPTDTMRKRMVDLEGQLADAGKGRERALDQAKMLSSRVSELERLLASAGSGKAGGDFKTLQTRIGELEAQLATSAQARERALEQAKFLSTRIGELEKGFQAVGADRANEQSRVLQARIGELETQLAGASQIRLEASDQVRTLNARIGELEGQLANTGKASEATKVLQARIAELEGRLSTGISAARETDALRSRVADLQDKLGEAEVALSRAITTTRQDAAGEAVAAKAVAEAAALRSRLSETETRLNEAQQQASESRALRLRLADAESRPAKMESTERVAELEKALERSRRQASEAESLRAQVTSLESRLALAQNAVDERAGKGEDVGLLKARLSDVEARLMSSSQASMEFESLRSRVMSLEALLHEAAKSRDEAAILRSKVAELDGRLGQAMKAVTGSRESEKV
;
A
#
# COMPACT_ATOMS: atom_id res chain seq x y z
N MET A 1 41.69 -16.97 59.48
CA MET A 1 40.89 -18.07 58.89
C MET A 1 39.50 -17.60 58.50
N LEU A 2 38.65 -17.13 59.43
CA LEU A 2 37.27 -16.71 59.12
C LEU A 2 37.19 -15.57 58.08
N TYR A 3 38.09 -14.58 58.18
CA TYR A 3 38.15 -13.46 57.24
C TYR A 3 38.46 -13.89 55.80
N LEU A 4 39.32 -14.91 55.62
CA LEU A 4 39.70 -15.45 54.32
C LEU A 4 38.53 -16.19 53.65
N ILE A 5 37.73 -16.92 54.44
CA ILE A 5 36.54 -17.62 53.94
C ILE A 5 35.49 -16.60 53.47
N VAL A 6 35.20 -15.59 54.29
CA VAL A 6 34.25 -14.52 53.94
C VAL A 6 34.70 -13.78 52.68
N GLN A 7 35.99 -13.49 52.55
CA GLN A 7 36.56 -12.84 51.38
C GLN A 7 36.41 -13.69 50.10
N THR A 8 36.65 -15.01 50.18
CA THR A 8 36.46 -15.89 49.01
C THR A 8 35.00 -15.99 48.54
N TRP A 9 34.04 -16.02 49.47
CA TRP A 9 32.60 -16.02 49.13
C TRP A 9 32.15 -14.70 48.50
N LEU A 10 32.68 -13.57 48.97
CA LEU A 10 32.40 -12.26 48.39
C LEU A 10 32.86 -12.18 46.93
N PHE A 11 34.08 -12.65 46.62
CA PHE A 11 34.57 -12.68 45.24
C PHE A 11 33.72 -13.57 44.33
N LEU A 12 33.25 -14.71 44.84
CA LEU A 12 32.42 -15.63 44.07
C LEU A 12 31.05 -15.02 43.74
N LEU A 13 30.46 -14.28 44.70
CA LEU A 13 29.19 -13.58 44.50
C LEU A 13 29.32 -12.41 43.53
N ILE A 14 30.43 -11.64 43.61
CA ILE A 14 30.72 -10.57 42.65
C ILE A 14 30.92 -11.13 41.25
N ALA A 15 31.70 -12.22 41.10
CA ALA A 15 31.91 -12.87 39.81
C ALA A 15 30.59 -13.37 39.19
N TRP A 16 29.70 -13.94 40.02
CA TRP A 16 28.38 -14.40 39.58
C TRP A 16 27.47 -13.24 39.11
N LEU A 17 27.46 -12.12 39.84
CA LEU A 17 26.72 -10.91 39.46
C LEU A 17 27.23 -10.30 38.14
N ILE A 18 28.55 -10.23 37.98
CA ILE A 18 29.15 -9.76 36.72
C ILE A 18 28.73 -10.67 35.56
N GLY A 19 28.77 -12.00 35.76
CA GLY A 19 28.31 -12.96 34.76
C GLY A 19 26.85 -12.75 34.33
N MET A 20 25.93 -12.52 35.28
CA MET A 20 24.54 -12.19 34.96
C MET A 20 24.40 -10.85 34.22
N ALA A 21 25.11 -9.82 34.65
CA ALA A 21 25.05 -8.49 34.02
C ALA A 21 25.56 -8.54 32.57
N VAL A 22 26.68 -9.23 32.31
CA VAL A 22 27.21 -9.43 30.95
C VAL A 22 26.26 -10.28 30.12
N GLY A 23 25.70 -11.36 30.67
CA GLY A 23 24.73 -12.19 29.96
C GLY A 23 23.46 -11.42 29.57
N PHE A 24 22.96 -10.57 30.46
CA PHE A 24 21.81 -9.70 30.17
C PHE A 24 22.14 -8.63 29.13
N ALA A 25 23.33 -8.02 29.20
CA ALA A 25 23.79 -7.04 28.21
C ALA A 25 23.90 -7.65 26.81
N LEU A 26 24.50 -8.85 26.69
CA LEU A 26 24.60 -9.58 25.43
C LEU A 26 23.23 -9.99 24.88
N SER A 27 22.32 -10.46 25.74
CA SER A 27 20.95 -10.80 25.35
C SER A 27 20.19 -9.58 24.83
N ARG A 28 20.37 -8.41 25.47
CA ARG A 28 19.77 -7.15 25.06
C ARG A 28 20.35 -6.66 23.73
N ASP A 29 21.66 -6.76 23.56
CA ASP A 29 22.34 -6.37 22.32
C ASP A 29 21.87 -7.25 21.14
N GLN A 30 21.76 -8.55 21.36
CA GLN A 30 21.25 -9.49 20.36
C GLN A 30 19.80 -9.19 19.95
N LYS A 31 18.93 -8.82 20.91
CA LYS A 31 17.55 -8.40 20.61
C LYS A 31 17.51 -7.07 19.86
N SER A 32 18.37 -6.12 20.22
CA SER A 32 18.48 -4.83 19.54
C SER A 32 18.93 -5.01 18.08
N GLN A 33 19.90 -5.90 17.84
CA GLN A 33 20.38 -6.21 16.49
C GLN A 33 19.28 -6.86 15.65
N ARG A 34 18.52 -7.81 16.21
CA ARG A 34 17.38 -8.42 15.50
C ARG A 34 16.30 -7.38 15.14
N HIS A 35 16.01 -6.46 16.05
CA HIS A 35 15.07 -5.38 15.78
C HIS A 35 15.53 -4.48 14.64
N GLY A 36 16.82 -4.11 14.63
CA GLY A 36 17.41 -3.33 13.53
C GLY A 36 17.35 -4.05 12.19
N GLN A 37 17.65 -5.36 12.16
CA GLN A 37 17.57 -6.18 10.96
C GLN A 37 16.15 -6.22 10.39
N VAL A 38 15.14 -6.46 11.23
CA VAL A 38 13.73 -6.49 10.78
C VAL A 38 13.26 -5.12 10.29
N GLU A 39 13.70 -4.02 10.91
CA GLU A 39 13.40 -2.67 10.42
C GLU A 39 14.03 -2.37 9.05
N ASP A 40 15.27 -2.81 8.84
CA ASP A 40 15.95 -2.62 7.56
C ASP A 40 15.34 -3.50 6.46
N GLU A 41 14.96 -4.74 6.77
CA GLU A 41 14.19 -5.62 5.87
C GLU A 41 12.83 -4.98 5.50
N LEU A 42 12.11 -4.40 6.46
CA LEU A 42 10.86 -3.69 6.20
C LEU A 42 11.06 -2.47 5.28
N ARG A 43 12.15 -1.72 5.47
CA ARG A 43 12.50 -0.58 4.60
C ARG A 43 12.83 -1.04 3.18
N GLU A 44 13.55 -2.15 3.05
CA GLU A 44 13.91 -2.71 1.76
C GLU A 44 12.68 -3.23 1.01
N GLU A 45 11.79 -3.96 1.69
CA GLU A 45 10.53 -4.44 1.10
C GLU A 45 9.63 -3.26 0.68
N ARG A 46 9.55 -2.18 1.47
CA ARG A 46 8.86 -0.94 1.07
C ARG A 46 9.47 -0.28 -0.16
N ALA A 47 10.80 -0.26 -0.26
CA ALA A 47 11.46 0.28 -1.44
C ALA A 47 11.16 -0.57 -2.69
N ARG A 48 11.12 -1.90 -2.54
CA ARG A 48 10.76 -2.84 -3.61
C ARG A 48 9.31 -2.69 -4.04
N THR A 49 8.35 -2.53 -3.12
CA THR A 49 6.93 -2.34 -3.48
C THR A 49 6.72 -1.04 -4.25
N ILE A 50 7.41 0.03 -3.88
CA ILE A 50 7.36 1.31 -4.60
C ILE A 50 7.96 1.17 -6.02
N ALA A 51 9.11 0.50 -6.14
CA ALA A 51 9.75 0.28 -7.43
C ALA A 51 8.89 -0.56 -8.38
N LEU A 52 8.35 -1.69 -7.91
CA LEU A 52 7.45 -2.55 -8.68
C LEU A 52 6.17 -1.80 -9.09
N GLY A 53 5.61 -0.98 -8.20
CA GLY A 53 4.44 -0.16 -8.51
C GLY A 53 4.71 0.81 -9.66
N LYS A 54 5.87 1.47 -9.64
CA LYS A 54 6.28 2.39 -10.71
C LYS A 54 6.48 1.66 -12.05
N ASP A 55 7.10 0.49 -12.04
CA ASP A 55 7.30 -0.30 -13.26
C ASP A 55 5.95 -0.71 -13.87
N VAL A 56 4.97 -1.12 -13.06
CA VAL A 56 3.61 -1.45 -13.53
C VAL A 56 2.92 -0.24 -14.18
N GLU A 57 3.04 0.94 -13.59
CA GLU A 57 2.51 2.19 -14.17
C GLU A 57 3.20 2.54 -15.50
N ASP A 58 4.53 2.45 -15.57
CA ASP A 58 5.30 2.70 -16.79
C ASP A 58 4.91 1.72 -17.91
N PHE A 59 4.69 0.43 -17.60
CA PHE A 59 4.20 -0.53 -18.59
C PHE A 59 2.77 -0.25 -19.03
N ARG A 60 1.87 0.15 -18.13
CA ARG A 60 0.50 0.58 -18.50
C ARG A 60 0.54 1.77 -19.44
N ASN A 61 1.36 2.78 -19.14
CA ASN A 61 1.53 3.97 -19.98
C ASN A 61 2.05 3.60 -21.38
N ARG A 62 3.03 2.70 -21.47
CA ARG A 62 3.53 2.19 -22.76
C ARG A 62 2.48 1.40 -23.54
N VAL A 63 1.66 0.59 -22.85
CA VAL A 63 0.53 -0.10 -23.49
C VAL A 63 -0.47 0.91 -24.04
N THR A 64 -0.77 1.99 -23.30
CA THR A 64 -1.66 3.05 -23.78
C THR A 64 -1.10 3.81 -24.99
N ASP A 65 0.20 4.12 -25.01
CA ASP A 65 0.86 4.75 -26.16
C ASP A 65 0.81 3.83 -27.39
N LEU A 66 0.94 2.52 -27.18
CA LEU A 66 0.76 1.50 -28.20
C LEU A 66 -0.71 1.27 -28.62
N GLU A 67 -1.70 1.97 -28.08
CA GLU A 67 -3.05 2.03 -28.67
C GLU A 67 -3.17 3.16 -29.72
N GLY A 68 -2.36 4.22 -29.61
CA GLY A 68 -2.52 5.46 -30.40
C GLY A 68 -1.99 5.45 -31.85
N LEU A 69 -0.96 4.68 -32.20
CA LEU A 69 -0.39 4.64 -33.57
C LEU A 69 -1.30 3.97 -34.65
N PRO A 70 -1.15 4.31 -35.95
CA PRO A 70 -1.98 3.83 -37.06
C PRO A 70 -1.81 2.33 -37.44
N GLN A 71 -2.81 1.79 -38.13
CA GLN A 71 -3.05 0.35 -38.41
C GLN A 71 -2.00 -0.41 -39.27
N GLY A 72 -0.87 0.19 -39.65
CA GLY A 72 0.10 -0.41 -40.59
C GLY A 72 1.00 -1.50 -40.02
N VAL A 73 1.11 -1.63 -38.69
CA VAL A 73 2.12 -2.49 -38.03
C VAL A 73 1.48 -3.48 -37.04
N ARG A 74 0.38 -4.15 -37.41
CA ARG A 74 -0.48 -4.88 -36.45
C ARG A 74 0.19 -6.11 -35.80
N ALA A 75 0.96 -6.90 -36.54
CA ALA A 75 1.46 -8.19 -36.03
C ALA A 75 2.52 -8.03 -34.93
N SER A 76 3.51 -7.15 -35.13
CA SER A 76 4.52 -6.89 -34.09
C SER A 76 3.94 -6.14 -32.88
N ARG A 77 2.87 -5.36 -33.08
CA ARG A 77 2.16 -4.68 -31.99
C ARG A 77 1.36 -5.62 -31.10
N VAL A 78 0.66 -6.59 -31.69
CA VAL A 78 -0.12 -7.57 -30.93
C VAL A 78 0.84 -8.43 -30.10
N ALA A 79 1.95 -8.89 -30.69
CA ALA A 79 2.99 -9.62 -29.96
C ALA A 79 3.61 -8.79 -28.82
N ALA A 80 3.98 -7.53 -29.08
CA ALA A 80 4.54 -6.65 -28.06
C ALA A 80 3.52 -6.32 -26.95
N ARG A 81 2.23 -6.19 -27.29
CA ARG A 81 1.16 -6.01 -26.30
C ARG A 81 0.98 -7.26 -25.45
N GLU A 82 0.90 -8.43 -26.05
CA GLU A 82 0.75 -9.69 -25.33
C GLU A 82 1.92 -9.91 -24.36
N GLU A 83 3.15 -9.65 -24.81
CA GLU A 83 4.34 -9.69 -23.96
C GLU A 83 4.24 -8.66 -22.81
N MET A 84 3.90 -7.40 -23.08
CA MET A 84 3.74 -6.38 -22.04
C MET A 84 2.61 -6.72 -21.05
N THR A 85 1.47 -7.22 -21.51
CA THR A 85 0.36 -7.64 -20.63
C THR A 85 0.75 -8.83 -19.75
N SER A 86 1.51 -9.79 -20.29
CA SER A 86 2.07 -10.88 -19.49
C SER A 86 3.02 -10.35 -18.41
N ARG A 87 3.86 -9.37 -18.77
CA ARG A 87 4.81 -8.77 -17.85
C ARG A 87 4.13 -7.95 -16.76
N ILE A 88 3.09 -7.20 -17.10
CA ILE A 88 2.21 -6.52 -16.13
C ILE A 88 1.60 -7.55 -15.17
N SER A 89 1.04 -8.65 -15.69
CA SER A 89 0.43 -9.68 -14.84
C SER A 89 1.43 -10.38 -13.91
N GLN A 90 2.70 -10.51 -14.35
CA GLN A 90 3.78 -11.03 -13.53
C GLN A 90 4.16 -10.03 -12.42
N LEU A 91 4.38 -8.77 -12.78
CA LEU A 91 4.73 -7.70 -11.84
C LEU A 91 3.61 -7.46 -10.81
N GLU A 92 2.33 -7.58 -11.20
CA GLU A 92 1.20 -7.49 -10.27
C GLU A 92 1.24 -8.60 -9.21
N ARG A 93 1.58 -9.84 -9.60
CA ARG A 93 1.77 -10.95 -8.62
C ARG A 93 2.97 -10.73 -7.72
N GLU A 94 4.07 -10.21 -8.27
CA GLU A 94 5.28 -9.88 -7.50
C GLU A 94 5.00 -8.72 -6.51
N LEU A 95 4.22 -7.72 -6.91
CA LEU A 95 3.77 -6.62 -6.06
C LEU A 95 2.89 -7.12 -4.91
N ASP A 96 1.93 -8.02 -5.19
CA ASP A 96 1.08 -8.61 -4.16
C ASP A 96 1.87 -9.47 -3.18
N ALA A 97 2.85 -10.23 -3.67
CA ALA A 97 3.76 -10.99 -2.82
C ALA A 97 4.62 -10.07 -1.93
N ALA A 98 5.16 -8.98 -2.49
CA ALA A 98 5.92 -7.98 -1.75
C ALA A 98 5.08 -7.28 -0.67
N ARG A 99 3.83 -6.89 -0.99
CA ARG A 99 2.89 -6.33 0.01
C ARG A 99 2.55 -7.32 1.12
N ALA A 100 2.41 -8.60 0.79
CA ALA A 100 2.18 -9.64 1.79
C ALA A 100 3.39 -9.82 2.72
N ASN A 101 4.61 -9.73 2.18
CA ASN A 101 5.84 -9.77 2.97
C ASN A 101 6.00 -8.52 3.85
N GLU A 102 5.74 -7.33 3.31
CA GLU A 102 5.75 -6.07 4.07
C GLU A 102 4.79 -6.16 5.27
N LYS A 103 3.58 -6.69 5.06
CA LYS A 103 2.62 -6.89 6.15
C LYS A 103 3.13 -7.86 7.22
N ARG A 104 3.74 -8.99 6.83
CA ARG A 104 4.31 -9.96 7.79
C ARG A 104 5.42 -9.35 8.62
N ALA A 105 6.34 -8.62 7.99
CA ALA A 105 7.41 -7.92 8.69
C ALA A 105 6.84 -6.82 9.61
N GLY A 106 5.79 -6.10 9.18
CA GLY A 106 5.05 -5.15 10.01
C GLY A 106 4.48 -5.80 11.27
N ASP A 107 3.75 -6.91 11.12
CA ASP A 107 3.19 -7.66 12.25
C ASP A 107 4.29 -8.15 13.22
N GLU A 108 5.47 -8.53 12.72
CA GLU A 108 6.61 -8.93 13.54
C GLU A 108 7.21 -7.75 14.32
N THR A 109 7.34 -6.57 13.70
CA THR A 109 7.78 -5.35 14.41
C THR A 109 6.82 -4.95 15.54
N GLU A 110 5.50 -5.08 15.33
CA GLU A 110 4.50 -4.79 16.36
C GLU A 110 4.58 -5.78 17.53
N ARG A 111 4.79 -7.08 17.24
CA ARG A 111 5.00 -8.10 18.28
C ARG A 111 6.24 -7.81 19.10
N LEU A 112 7.37 -7.54 18.46
CA LEU A 112 8.62 -7.24 19.16
C LEU A 112 8.50 -5.96 20.02
N ARG A 113 7.78 -4.94 19.52
CA ARG A 113 7.48 -3.72 20.29
C ARG A 113 6.62 -4.03 21.53
N SER A 114 5.59 -4.85 21.38
CA SER A 114 4.75 -5.29 22.50
C SER A 114 5.56 -6.07 23.54
N ASP A 115 6.47 -6.95 23.10
CA ASP A 115 7.37 -7.67 24.00
C ASP A 115 8.29 -6.70 24.78
N VAL A 116 8.87 -5.70 24.10
CA VAL A 116 9.72 -4.67 24.72
C VAL A 116 8.94 -3.89 25.78
N ASP A 117 7.70 -3.49 25.49
CA ASP A 117 6.84 -2.80 26.45
C ASP A 117 6.48 -3.70 27.64
N GLY A 118 6.20 -4.98 27.37
CA GLY A 118 5.96 -5.99 28.42
C GLY A 118 7.18 -6.22 29.32
N PHE A 119 8.40 -6.21 28.77
CA PHE A 119 9.63 -6.26 29.56
C PHE A 119 9.81 -5.00 30.40
N ARG A 120 9.54 -3.82 29.81
CA ARG A 120 9.64 -2.53 30.52
C ARG A 120 8.68 -2.48 31.71
N GLN A 121 7.45 -2.95 31.54
CA GLN A 121 6.48 -3.03 32.64
C GLN A 121 6.97 -3.96 33.76
N ARG A 122 7.40 -5.19 33.43
CA ARG A 122 7.94 -6.12 34.44
C ARG A 122 9.17 -5.56 35.16
N TYR A 123 10.02 -4.82 34.45
CA TYR A 123 11.17 -4.14 35.06
C TYR A 123 10.74 -3.06 36.05
N LEU A 124 9.75 -2.24 35.70
CA LEU A 124 9.20 -1.22 36.60
C LEU A 124 8.53 -1.84 37.83
N GLU A 125 7.77 -2.93 37.66
CA GLU A 125 7.18 -3.68 38.76
C GLU A 125 8.24 -4.30 39.69
N ALA A 126 9.31 -4.87 39.11
CA ALA A 126 10.42 -5.42 39.89
C ALA A 126 11.16 -4.31 40.66
N ARG A 127 11.33 -3.13 40.05
CA ARG A 127 11.91 -1.95 40.71
C ARG A 127 11.03 -1.45 41.85
N ALA A 128 9.72 -1.33 41.63
CA ALA A 128 8.78 -0.93 42.69
C ALA A 128 8.81 -1.92 43.87
N LYS A 129 8.86 -3.23 43.60
CA LYS A 129 9.03 -4.25 44.64
C LYS A 129 10.36 -4.11 45.38
N TRP A 130 11.44 -3.81 44.67
CA TRP A 130 12.74 -3.55 45.30
C TRP A 130 12.68 -2.35 46.24
N ASP A 131 12.07 -1.26 45.80
CA ASP A 131 11.88 -0.05 46.61
C ASP A 131 11.02 -0.35 47.85
N GLU A 132 9.98 -1.20 47.74
CA GLU A 132 9.21 -1.69 48.88
C GLU A 132 10.05 -2.51 49.86
N TYR A 133 10.88 -3.43 49.36
CA TYR A 133 11.78 -4.22 50.22
C TYR A 133 12.80 -3.34 50.93
N GLN A 134 13.34 -2.34 50.23
CA GLN A 134 14.28 -1.38 50.79
C GLN A 134 13.62 -0.52 51.87
N ALA A 135 12.42 0.00 51.62
CA ALA A 135 11.63 0.73 52.62
C ALA A 135 11.31 -0.15 53.85
N LYS A 136 10.96 -1.43 53.66
CA LYS A 136 10.75 -2.38 54.77
C LYS A 136 12.03 -2.63 55.56
N ALA A 137 13.17 -2.77 54.89
CA ALA A 137 14.46 -2.95 55.53
C ALA A 137 14.89 -1.71 56.33
N GLU A 138 14.68 -0.51 55.79
CA GLU A 138 14.92 0.77 56.48
C GLU A 138 13.97 0.96 57.67
N ALA A 139 12.69 0.58 57.55
CA ALA A 139 11.73 0.59 58.65
C ALA A 139 12.11 -0.38 59.78
N LEU A 140 12.62 -1.56 59.43
CA LEU A 140 13.16 -2.53 60.40
C LEU A 140 14.45 -2.02 61.07
N ALA A 141 15.31 -1.31 60.32
CA ALA A 141 16.55 -0.75 60.85
C ALA A 141 16.33 0.50 61.74
N SER A 142 15.25 1.25 61.51
CA SER A 142 14.91 2.48 62.25
C SER A 142 14.01 2.24 63.48
N SER A 143 13.50 1.02 63.68
CA SER A 143 12.72 0.66 64.85
C SER A 143 13.64 0.39 66.06
N PRO A 144 13.64 1.20 67.14
CA PRO A 144 14.64 1.10 68.22
C PRO A 144 14.43 -0.05 69.21
N GLN A 145 13.35 -0.82 69.08
CA GLN A 145 13.01 -1.88 70.02
C GLN A 145 12.27 -2.97 69.26
N LEU A 146 12.87 -4.16 69.15
CA LEU A 146 12.14 -5.43 69.13
C LEU A 146 13.12 -6.59 69.33
N ASN A 147 12.94 -7.25 70.46
CA ASN A 147 13.56 -8.51 70.84
C ASN A 147 13.38 -9.55 69.72
N LEU A 148 14.49 -10.09 69.21
CA LEU A 148 14.54 -11.20 68.28
C LEU A 148 14.17 -12.54 68.95
N THR A 149 12.91 -12.68 69.33
CA THR A 149 12.31 -13.97 69.66
C THR A 149 11.02 -14.09 68.87
N GLU A 150 10.91 -15.14 68.05
CA GLU A 150 9.71 -15.54 67.30
C GLU A 150 9.42 -14.83 65.96
N ALA A 151 10.23 -15.16 64.94
CA ALA A 151 9.69 -15.33 63.59
C ALA A 151 10.43 -16.46 62.88
N HIS A 152 9.65 -17.48 62.51
CA HIS A 152 10.03 -18.74 61.89
C HIS A 152 10.71 -18.57 60.52
N ILE A 153 12.04 -18.38 60.52
CA ILE A 153 12.92 -18.95 59.50
C ILE A 153 14.01 -19.69 60.29
N ALA A 154 13.62 -20.77 60.96
CA ALA A 154 14.57 -21.63 61.63
C ALA A 154 15.19 -22.57 60.59
N PRO A 155 16.52 -22.58 60.41
CA PRO A 155 17.20 -23.82 60.07
C PRO A 155 16.74 -24.82 61.14
N THR A 156 16.07 -25.90 60.72
CA THR A 156 15.42 -26.90 61.58
C THR A 156 16.11 -27.00 62.94
N ASP A 157 15.37 -26.92 64.06
CA ASP A 157 15.97 -26.97 65.42
C ASP A 157 16.91 -28.18 65.61
N THR A 158 16.73 -29.21 64.80
CA THR A 158 17.63 -30.35 64.65
C THR A 158 18.99 -29.99 64.04
N MET A 159 19.07 -29.18 62.98
CA MET A 159 20.34 -28.62 62.47
C MET A 159 20.98 -27.66 63.46
N ARG A 160 20.19 -26.81 64.14
CA ARG A 160 20.74 -25.88 65.14
C ARG A 160 21.33 -26.64 66.33
N LYS A 161 20.64 -27.66 66.85
CA LYS A 161 21.18 -28.56 67.89
C LYS A 161 22.43 -29.30 67.40
N ARG A 162 22.42 -29.84 66.18
CA ARG A 162 23.59 -30.52 65.61
C ARG A 162 24.78 -29.57 65.42
N MET A 163 24.54 -28.32 65.05
CA MET A 163 25.58 -27.32 64.89
C MET A 163 26.19 -26.95 66.25
N VAL A 164 25.35 -26.76 67.28
CA VAL A 164 25.80 -26.53 68.66
C VAL A 164 26.58 -27.72 69.21
N ASP A 165 26.12 -28.96 68.95
CA ASP A 165 26.83 -30.17 69.36
C ASP A 165 28.18 -30.32 68.64
N LEU A 166 28.24 -29.98 67.34
CA LEU A 166 29.49 -29.99 66.57
C LEU A 166 30.46 -28.88 67.03
N GLU A 167 29.96 -27.70 67.34
CA GLU A 167 30.75 -26.60 67.90
C GLU A 167 31.29 -26.96 69.29
N GLY A 168 30.49 -27.65 70.12
CA GLY A 168 30.92 -28.20 71.40
C GLY A 168 32.02 -29.25 71.24
N GLN A 169 31.86 -30.18 70.29
CA GLN A 169 32.86 -31.19 69.97
C GLN A 169 34.17 -30.59 69.42
N LEU A 170 34.08 -29.54 68.60
CA LEU A 170 35.24 -28.79 68.11
C LEU A 170 35.96 -28.02 69.23
N ALA A 171 35.20 -27.41 70.14
CA ALA A 171 35.77 -26.74 71.31
C ALA A 171 36.50 -27.73 72.24
N ASP A 172 35.93 -28.91 72.46
CA ASP A 172 36.55 -29.95 73.28
C ASP A 172 37.77 -30.58 72.59
N ALA A 173 37.75 -30.76 71.27
CA ALA A 173 38.92 -31.17 70.49
C ALA A 173 40.03 -30.09 70.55
N GLY A 174 39.67 -28.80 70.52
CA GLY A 174 40.58 -27.69 70.70
C GLY A 174 41.29 -27.73 72.07
N LYS A 175 40.53 -27.91 73.16
CA LYS A 175 41.08 -28.08 74.51
C LYS A 175 41.96 -29.33 74.63
N GLY A 176 41.61 -30.42 73.95
CA GLY A 176 42.44 -31.63 73.88
C GLY A 176 43.79 -31.38 73.22
N ARG A 177 43.81 -30.62 72.10
CA ARG A 177 45.03 -30.22 71.41
C ARG A 177 45.91 -29.30 72.26
N GLU A 178 45.31 -28.37 72.99
CA GLU A 178 46.02 -27.46 73.89
C GLU A 178 46.71 -28.22 75.03
N ARG A 179 46.00 -29.14 75.70
CA ARG A 179 46.60 -30.02 76.71
C ARG A 179 47.74 -30.89 76.16
N ALA A 180 47.60 -31.39 74.93
CA ALA A 180 48.65 -32.18 74.29
C ALA A 180 49.89 -31.33 73.96
N LEU A 181 49.71 -30.06 73.57
CA LEU A 181 50.81 -29.13 73.35
C LEU A 181 51.53 -28.77 74.65
N ASP A 182 50.79 -28.57 75.74
CA ASP A 182 51.40 -28.31 77.04
C ASP A 182 52.14 -29.52 77.59
N GLN A 183 51.61 -30.73 77.40
CA GLN A 183 52.33 -31.98 77.68
C GLN A 183 53.61 -32.10 76.84
N ALA A 184 53.58 -31.75 75.55
CA ALA A 184 54.76 -31.77 74.70
C ALA A 184 55.84 -30.78 75.17
N LYS A 185 55.44 -29.57 75.60
CA LYS A 185 56.36 -28.58 76.19
C LYS A 185 56.97 -29.09 77.51
N MET A 186 56.17 -29.71 78.37
CA MET A 186 56.65 -30.33 79.62
C MET A 186 57.63 -31.48 79.37
N LEU A 187 57.36 -32.33 78.38
CA LEU A 187 58.28 -33.39 77.98
C LEU A 187 59.59 -32.81 77.43
N SER A 188 59.52 -31.76 76.61
CA SER A 188 60.71 -31.08 76.06
C SER A 188 61.58 -30.45 77.15
N SER A 189 60.98 -29.82 78.17
CA SER A 189 61.74 -29.27 79.30
C SER A 189 62.36 -30.37 80.16
N ARG A 190 61.64 -31.47 80.40
CA ARG A 190 62.17 -32.65 81.12
C ARG A 190 63.33 -33.31 80.36
N VAL A 191 63.24 -33.44 79.03
CA VAL A 191 64.35 -33.96 78.20
C VAL A 191 65.57 -33.05 78.32
N SER A 192 65.39 -31.74 78.24
CA SER A 192 66.49 -30.77 78.41
C SER A 192 67.14 -30.84 79.80
N GLU A 193 66.34 -31.12 80.84
CA GLU A 193 66.82 -31.32 82.21
C GLU A 193 67.58 -32.64 82.37
N LEU A 194 67.12 -33.71 81.72
CA LEU A 194 67.83 -34.99 81.66
C LEU A 194 69.16 -34.89 80.92
N GLU A 195 69.20 -34.14 79.81
CA GLU A 195 70.45 -33.85 79.08
C GLU A 195 71.46 -33.11 79.97
N ARG A 196 71.00 -32.16 80.79
CA ARG A 196 71.84 -31.47 81.78
C ARG A 196 72.32 -32.39 82.90
N LEU A 197 71.44 -33.25 83.43
CA LEU A 197 71.79 -34.21 84.49
C LEU A 197 72.78 -35.28 83.97
N LEU A 198 72.63 -35.72 82.72
CA LEU A 198 73.57 -36.63 82.07
C LEU A 198 74.94 -35.98 81.89
N ALA A 199 74.96 -34.70 81.50
CA ALA A 199 76.20 -33.91 81.40
C ALA A 199 76.89 -33.73 82.77
N SER A 200 76.13 -33.57 83.87
CA SER A 200 76.71 -33.46 85.22
C SER A 200 77.16 -34.80 85.80
N ALA A 201 76.47 -35.90 85.49
CA ALA A 201 76.83 -37.25 85.94
C ALA A 201 78.20 -37.72 85.39
N GLY A 202 78.64 -37.18 84.24
CA GLY A 202 79.99 -37.39 83.70
C GLY A 202 81.14 -36.84 84.57
N SER A 203 80.84 -36.11 85.66
CA SER A 203 81.84 -35.44 86.53
C SER A 203 82.16 -36.13 87.88
N GLY A 204 81.71 -37.37 88.12
CA GLY A 204 82.31 -38.24 89.16
C GLY A 204 81.59 -38.41 90.51
N LYS A 205 80.28 -38.16 90.63
CA LYS A 205 79.46 -38.53 91.81
C LYS A 205 78.26 -39.42 91.41
N ALA A 206 78.53 -40.66 91.03
CA ALA A 206 77.62 -41.49 90.22
C ALA A 206 76.46 -42.22 90.94
N GLY A 207 76.34 -42.17 92.27
CA GLY A 207 75.37 -43.03 93.00
C GLY A 207 73.94 -42.47 93.15
N GLY A 208 73.81 -41.17 93.44
CA GLY A 208 72.51 -40.53 93.69
C GLY A 208 71.76 -40.18 92.40
N ASP A 209 72.49 -39.71 91.39
CA ASP A 209 71.93 -39.22 90.14
C ASP A 209 71.39 -40.35 89.24
N PHE A 210 71.92 -41.58 89.38
CA PHE A 210 71.40 -42.71 88.62
C PHE A 210 69.98 -43.10 89.04
N LYS A 211 69.67 -43.05 90.35
CA LYS A 211 68.34 -43.42 90.86
C LYS A 211 67.28 -42.39 90.47
N THR A 212 67.64 -41.11 90.44
CA THR A 212 66.74 -40.04 89.99
C THR A 212 66.50 -40.10 88.48
N LEU A 213 67.52 -40.43 87.68
CA LEU A 213 67.36 -40.70 86.25
C LEU A 213 66.45 -41.92 86.01
N GLN A 214 66.62 -43.01 86.77
CA GLN A 214 65.79 -44.20 86.64
C GLN A 214 64.31 -43.94 86.95
N THR A 215 64.00 -43.17 88.01
CA THR A 215 62.61 -42.78 88.31
C THR A 215 62.01 -41.90 87.21
N ARG A 216 62.83 -41.01 86.62
CA ARG A 216 62.36 -40.07 85.60
C ARG A 216 62.14 -40.72 84.24
N ILE A 217 62.95 -41.72 83.90
CA ILE A 217 62.73 -42.58 82.74
C ILE A 217 61.40 -43.33 82.89
N GLY A 218 61.12 -43.94 84.05
CA GLY A 218 59.84 -44.60 84.31
C GLY A 218 58.63 -43.67 84.22
N GLU A 219 58.75 -42.42 84.69
CA GLU A 219 57.70 -41.41 84.50
C GLU A 219 57.50 -41.01 83.04
N LEU A 220 58.57 -40.86 82.26
CA LEU A 220 58.49 -40.54 80.83
C LEU A 220 57.88 -41.68 80.03
N GLU A 221 58.20 -42.93 80.35
CA GLU A 221 57.59 -44.11 79.75
C GLU A 221 56.08 -44.16 80.03
N ALA A 222 55.66 -43.86 81.26
CA ALA A 222 54.24 -43.78 81.62
C ALA A 222 53.51 -42.62 80.91
N GLN A 223 54.15 -41.44 80.79
CA GLN A 223 53.60 -40.29 80.06
C GLN A 223 53.51 -40.56 78.54
N LEU A 224 54.48 -41.26 77.97
CA LEU A 224 54.45 -41.65 76.56
C LEU A 224 53.33 -42.66 76.30
N ALA A 225 53.13 -43.64 77.19
CA ALA A 225 52.05 -44.62 77.08
C ALA A 225 50.66 -43.95 77.14
N THR A 226 50.45 -43.00 78.06
CA THR A 226 49.19 -42.25 78.15
C THR A 226 48.96 -41.33 76.96
N SER A 227 50.01 -40.70 76.43
CA SER A 227 49.93 -39.90 75.20
C SER A 227 49.60 -40.75 73.96
N ALA A 228 50.20 -41.94 73.85
CA ALA A 228 49.90 -42.89 72.78
C ALA A 228 48.43 -43.33 72.82
N GLN A 229 47.91 -43.65 74.01
CA GLN A 229 46.51 -44.04 74.18
C GLN A 229 45.53 -42.88 73.88
N ALA A 230 45.90 -41.64 74.20
CA ALA A 230 45.11 -40.46 73.84
C ALA A 230 45.08 -40.22 72.32
N ARG A 231 46.21 -40.42 71.63
CA ARG A 231 46.29 -40.33 70.16
C ARG A 231 45.44 -41.40 69.49
N GLU A 232 45.48 -42.63 69.98
CA GLU A 232 44.67 -43.74 69.45
C GLU A 232 43.16 -43.45 69.57
N ARG A 233 42.70 -42.95 70.73
CA ARG A 233 41.30 -42.54 70.91
C ARG A 233 40.90 -41.39 69.98
N ALA A 234 41.78 -40.42 69.75
CA ALA A 234 41.52 -39.32 68.83
C ALA A 234 41.43 -39.79 67.37
N LEU A 235 42.26 -40.78 66.97
CA LEU A 235 42.19 -41.37 65.64
C LEU A 235 40.88 -42.15 65.43
N GLU A 236 40.43 -42.91 66.43
CA GLU A 236 39.14 -43.61 66.35
C GLU A 236 37.95 -42.63 66.28
N GLN A 237 37.99 -41.54 67.05
CA GLN A 237 36.99 -40.47 66.94
C GLN A 237 37.01 -39.81 65.56
N ALA A 238 38.18 -39.55 64.99
CA ALA A 238 38.31 -38.98 63.64
C ALA A 238 37.75 -39.92 62.56
N LYS A 239 38.01 -41.23 62.67
CA LYS A 239 37.42 -42.24 61.77
C LYS A 239 35.90 -42.25 61.86
N PHE A 240 35.34 -42.26 63.08
CA PHE A 240 33.90 -42.23 63.30
C PHE A 240 33.23 -40.96 62.75
N LEU A 241 33.86 -39.80 62.93
CA LEU A 241 33.34 -38.56 62.36
C LEU A 241 33.41 -38.57 60.82
N SER A 242 34.49 -39.11 60.24
CA SER A 242 34.64 -39.24 58.79
C SER A 242 33.57 -40.14 58.17
N THR A 243 33.23 -41.27 58.80
CA THR A 243 32.16 -42.15 58.29
C THR A 243 30.80 -41.48 58.38
N ARG A 244 30.52 -40.81 59.51
CA ARG A 244 29.25 -40.09 59.71
C ARG A 244 29.08 -38.90 58.76
N ILE A 245 30.15 -38.19 58.42
CA ILE A 245 30.13 -37.14 57.39
C ILE A 245 29.77 -37.77 56.03
N GLY A 246 30.41 -38.88 55.65
CA GLY A 246 30.10 -39.55 54.38
C GLY A 246 28.65 -40.07 54.28
N GLU A 247 28.08 -40.54 55.38
CA GLU A 247 26.65 -40.93 55.44
C GLU A 247 25.72 -39.74 55.29
N LEU A 248 26.02 -38.61 55.96
CA LEU A 248 25.24 -37.38 55.85
C LEU A 248 25.30 -36.82 54.42
N GLU A 249 26.48 -36.79 53.80
CA GLU A 249 26.66 -36.35 52.41
C GLU A 249 25.82 -37.18 51.44
N LYS A 250 25.82 -38.51 51.59
CA LYS A 250 24.96 -39.41 50.80
C LYS A 250 23.47 -39.12 51.03
N GLY A 251 23.06 -38.90 52.28
CA GLY A 251 21.68 -38.55 52.62
C GLY A 251 21.23 -37.22 51.98
N PHE A 252 22.08 -36.19 51.98
CA PHE A 252 21.78 -34.91 51.34
C PHE A 252 21.69 -35.04 49.81
N GLN A 253 22.55 -35.83 49.18
CA GLN A 253 22.48 -36.09 47.74
C GLN A 253 21.17 -36.80 47.35
N ALA A 254 20.74 -37.79 48.14
CA ALA A 254 19.48 -38.50 47.90
C ALA A 254 18.26 -37.57 47.99
N VAL A 255 18.17 -36.76 49.06
CA VAL A 255 17.07 -35.80 49.24
C VAL A 255 17.05 -34.73 48.14
N GLY A 256 18.22 -34.29 47.67
CA GLY A 256 18.34 -33.37 46.54
C GLY A 256 17.80 -33.96 45.24
N ALA A 257 18.14 -35.22 44.95
CA ALA A 257 17.66 -35.93 43.77
C ALA A 257 16.14 -36.17 43.81
N ASP A 258 15.60 -36.59 44.96
CA ASP A 258 14.16 -36.82 45.12
C ASP A 258 13.36 -35.53 44.93
N ARG A 259 13.85 -34.41 45.47
CA ARG A 259 13.19 -33.11 45.30
C ARG A 259 13.21 -32.63 43.84
N ALA A 260 14.31 -32.84 43.13
CA ALA A 260 14.42 -32.50 41.71
C ALA A 260 13.49 -33.36 40.85
N ASN A 261 13.40 -34.66 41.14
CA ASN A 261 12.49 -35.58 40.46
C ASN A 261 11.01 -35.22 40.69
N GLU A 262 10.65 -34.86 41.92
CA GLU A 262 9.28 -34.44 42.24
C GLU A 262 8.92 -33.12 41.53
N GLN A 263 9.84 -32.15 41.50
CA GLN A 263 9.64 -30.92 40.73
C GLN A 263 9.47 -31.20 39.23
N SER A 264 10.25 -32.11 38.67
CA SER A 264 10.11 -32.52 37.27
C SER A 264 8.74 -33.16 36.99
N ARG A 265 8.23 -33.99 37.91
CA ARG A 265 6.89 -34.61 37.78
C ARG A 265 5.78 -33.57 37.83
N VAL A 266 5.84 -32.63 38.77
CA VAL A 266 4.84 -31.54 38.88
C VAL A 266 4.84 -30.67 37.64
N LEU A 267 6.02 -30.34 37.10
CA LEU A 267 6.12 -29.57 35.85
C LEU A 267 5.57 -30.35 34.65
N GLN A 268 5.87 -31.65 34.54
CA GLN A 268 5.31 -32.49 33.48
C GLN A 268 3.78 -32.61 33.56
N ALA A 269 3.22 -32.79 34.77
CA ALA A 269 1.78 -32.81 34.97
C ALA A 269 1.13 -31.49 34.55
N ARG A 270 1.75 -30.35 34.91
CA ARG A 270 1.25 -29.02 34.54
C ARG A 270 1.38 -28.73 33.04
N ILE A 271 2.42 -29.23 32.38
CA ILE A 271 2.54 -29.17 30.92
C ILE A 271 1.41 -29.96 30.28
N GLY A 272 1.14 -31.20 30.73
CA GLY A 272 0.04 -32.02 30.19
C GLY A 272 -1.34 -31.37 30.39
N GLU A 273 -1.58 -30.71 31.53
CA GLU A 273 -2.81 -29.95 31.78
C GLU A 273 -2.95 -28.74 30.83
N LEU A 274 -1.86 -27.99 30.61
CA LEU A 274 -1.86 -26.87 29.68
C LEU A 274 -2.06 -27.33 28.22
N GLU A 275 -1.49 -28.46 27.82
CA GLU A 275 -1.70 -29.06 26.50
C GLU A 275 -3.17 -29.47 26.29
N THR A 276 -3.81 -30.04 27.31
CA THR A 276 -5.25 -30.38 27.24
C THR A 276 -6.13 -29.13 27.20
N GLN A 277 -5.82 -28.10 27.98
CA GLN A 277 -6.52 -26.81 27.93
C GLN A 277 -6.38 -26.14 26.56
N LEU A 278 -5.16 -26.17 25.97
CA LEU A 278 -4.89 -25.60 24.66
C LEU A 278 -5.65 -26.36 23.55
N ALA A 279 -5.68 -27.69 23.63
CA ALA A 279 -6.46 -28.52 22.71
C ALA A 279 -7.96 -28.16 22.79
N GLY A 280 -8.52 -28.05 24.00
CA GLY A 280 -9.91 -27.63 24.20
C GLY A 280 -10.21 -26.23 23.64
N ALA A 281 -9.34 -25.26 23.90
CA ALA A 281 -9.49 -23.90 23.36
C ALA A 281 -9.41 -23.88 21.82
N SER A 282 -8.53 -24.70 21.22
CA SER A 282 -8.41 -24.82 19.78
C SER A 282 -9.68 -25.40 19.13
N GLN A 283 -10.32 -26.36 19.80
CA GLN A 283 -11.58 -26.95 19.33
C GLN A 283 -12.73 -25.94 19.38
N ILE A 284 -12.88 -25.22 20.49
CA ILE A 284 -13.91 -24.16 20.62
C ILE A 284 -13.73 -23.09 19.53
N ARG A 285 -12.48 -22.73 19.21
CA ARG A 285 -12.19 -21.78 18.12
C ARG A 285 -12.60 -22.31 16.75
N LEU A 286 -12.42 -23.61 16.50
CA LEU A 286 -12.82 -24.25 15.24
C LEU A 286 -14.35 -24.25 15.10
N GLU A 287 -15.07 -24.62 16.17
CA GLU A 287 -16.52 -24.59 16.24
C GLU A 287 -17.08 -23.17 16.03
N ALA A 288 -16.47 -22.16 16.66
CA ALA A 288 -16.84 -20.76 16.45
C ALA A 288 -16.59 -20.30 15.00
N SER A 289 -15.49 -20.73 14.38
CA SER A 289 -15.20 -20.44 12.97
C SER A 289 -16.27 -21.02 12.03
N ASP A 290 -16.72 -22.25 12.30
CA ASP A 290 -17.77 -22.89 11.49
C ASP A 290 -19.15 -22.25 11.70
N GLN A 291 -19.44 -21.77 12.91
CA GLN A 291 -20.62 -20.94 13.17
C GLN A 291 -20.59 -19.63 12.38
N VAL A 292 -19.44 -18.93 12.35
CA VAL A 292 -19.28 -17.70 11.57
C VAL A 292 -19.47 -17.97 10.07
N ARG A 293 -18.92 -19.06 9.53
CA ARG A 293 -19.15 -19.45 8.13
C ARG A 293 -20.63 -19.69 7.83
N THR A 294 -21.33 -20.37 8.74
CA THR A 294 -22.77 -20.66 8.61
C THR A 294 -23.60 -19.38 8.64
N LEU A 295 -23.29 -18.45 9.56
CA LEU A 295 -23.96 -17.16 9.65
C LEU A 295 -23.71 -16.31 8.40
N ASN A 296 -22.49 -16.28 7.88
CA ASN A 296 -22.16 -15.55 6.65
C ASN A 296 -22.91 -16.11 5.43
N ALA A 297 -23.02 -17.44 5.31
CA ALA A 297 -23.82 -18.05 4.24
C ALA A 297 -25.29 -17.64 4.33
N ARG A 298 -25.86 -17.59 5.54
CA ARG A 298 -27.24 -17.15 5.77
C ARG A 298 -27.45 -15.66 5.51
N ILE A 299 -26.46 -14.83 5.84
CA ILE A 299 -26.48 -13.40 5.48
C ILE A 299 -26.52 -13.25 3.95
N GLY A 300 -25.67 -13.95 3.22
CA GLY A 300 -25.68 -13.93 1.75
C GLY A 300 -27.01 -14.39 1.14
N GLU A 301 -27.65 -15.41 1.73
CA GLU A 301 -28.99 -15.85 1.32
C GLU A 301 -30.05 -14.77 1.54
N LEU A 302 -30.05 -14.13 2.72
CA LEU A 302 -30.99 -13.06 3.07
C LEU A 302 -30.78 -11.81 2.19
N GLU A 303 -29.54 -11.45 1.90
CA GLU A 303 -29.20 -10.37 0.97
C GLU A 303 -29.71 -10.67 -0.44
N GLY A 304 -29.57 -11.93 -0.89
CA GLY A 304 -30.14 -12.39 -2.17
C GLY A 304 -31.68 -12.31 -2.20
N GLN A 305 -32.35 -12.71 -1.11
CA GLN A 305 -33.80 -12.57 -0.98
C GLN A 305 -34.23 -11.09 -1.03
N LEU A 306 -33.51 -10.20 -0.33
CA LEU A 306 -33.79 -8.76 -0.32
C LEU A 306 -33.58 -8.12 -1.70
N ALA A 307 -32.55 -8.52 -2.44
CA ALA A 307 -32.35 -8.06 -3.80
C ALA A 307 -33.50 -8.50 -4.73
N ASN A 308 -34.02 -9.72 -4.55
CA ASN A 308 -35.15 -10.22 -5.31
C ASN A 308 -36.46 -9.50 -4.98
N THR A 309 -36.72 -9.19 -3.70
CA THR A 309 -37.90 -8.40 -3.32
C THR A 309 -37.81 -6.96 -3.85
N GLY A 310 -36.61 -6.37 -3.88
CA GLY A 310 -36.35 -5.09 -4.54
C GLY A 310 -36.74 -5.10 -6.02
N LYS A 311 -36.29 -6.11 -6.79
CA LYS A 311 -36.67 -6.29 -8.19
C LYS A 311 -38.18 -6.48 -8.38
N ALA A 312 -38.83 -7.23 -7.49
CA ALA A 312 -40.28 -7.39 -7.52
C ALA A 312 -41.01 -6.06 -7.30
N SER A 313 -40.50 -5.19 -6.43
CA SER A 313 -41.04 -3.84 -6.22
C SER A 313 -40.84 -2.92 -7.43
N GLU A 314 -39.72 -3.03 -8.14
CA GLU A 314 -39.54 -2.30 -9.41
C GLU A 314 -40.50 -2.80 -10.49
N ALA A 315 -40.68 -4.11 -10.60
CA ALA A 315 -41.63 -4.69 -11.54
C ALA A 315 -43.08 -4.22 -11.28
N THR A 316 -43.50 -4.10 -10.02
CA THR A 316 -44.83 -3.57 -9.70
C THR A 316 -44.99 -2.09 -10.05
N LYS A 317 -43.95 -1.26 -9.86
CA LYS A 317 -43.95 0.15 -10.30
C LYS A 317 -44.07 0.27 -11.82
N VAL A 318 -43.36 -0.56 -12.58
CA VAL A 318 -43.45 -0.58 -14.05
C VAL A 318 -44.85 -0.97 -14.51
N LEU A 319 -45.45 -2.00 -13.88
CA LEU A 319 -46.83 -2.40 -14.19
C LEU A 319 -47.83 -1.29 -13.86
N GLN A 320 -47.69 -0.62 -12.72
CA GLN A 320 -48.53 0.53 -12.34
C GLN A 320 -48.44 1.68 -13.34
N ALA A 321 -47.23 2.04 -13.80
CA ALA A 321 -47.05 3.09 -14.80
C ALA A 321 -47.73 2.72 -16.13
N ARG A 322 -47.64 1.45 -16.54
CA ARG A 322 -48.26 0.97 -17.78
C ARG A 322 -49.79 0.91 -17.70
N ILE A 323 -50.34 0.58 -16.53
CA ILE A 323 -51.78 0.66 -16.27
C ILE A 323 -52.24 2.13 -16.41
N ALA A 324 -51.55 3.07 -15.76
CA ALA A 324 -51.89 4.49 -15.87
C ALA A 324 -51.82 5.03 -17.31
N GLU A 325 -50.82 4.57 -18.10
CA GLU A 325 -50.73 4.90 -19.53
C GLU A 325 -51.92 4.35 -20.32
N LEU A 326 -52.27 3.07 -20.11
CA LEU A 326 -53.40 2.42 -20.78
C LEU A 326 -54.73 3.09 -20.41
N GLU A 327 -54.93 3.45 -19.14
CA GLU A 327 -56.10 4.20 -18.67
C GLU A 327 -56.21 5.58 -19.36
N GLY A 328 -55.08 6.30 -19.50
CA GLY A 328 -55.03 7.56 -20.24
C GLY A 328 -55.37 7.42 -21.73
N ARG A 329 -54.84 6.39 -22.39
CA ARG A 329 -55.17 6.06 -23.79
C ARG A 329 -56.64 5.65 -23.97
N LEU A 330 -57.21 4.96 -22.99
CA LEU A 330 -58.62 4.58 -23.02
C LEU A 330 -59.54 5.79 -22.87
N SER A 331 -59.21 6.71 -21.96
CA SER A 331 -59.94 7.96 -21.74
C SER A 331 -59.95 8.85 -22.99
N THR A 332 -58.78 9.05 -23.60
CA THR A 332 -58.66 9.78 -24.88
C THR A 332 -59.46 9.12 -25.99
N GLY A 333 -59.43 7.79 -26.10
CA GLY A 333 -60.24 7.05 -27.06
C GLY A 333 -61.76 7.15 -26.84
N ILE A 334 -62.23 7.25 -25.59
CA ILE A 334 -63.66 7.52 -25.29
C ILE A 334 -64.06 8.90 -25.80
N SER A 335 -63.22 9.92 -25.57
CA SER A 335 -63.47 11.29 -26.03
C SER A 335 -63.51 11.38 -27.55
N ALA A 336 -62.56 10.74 -28.25
CA ALA A 336 -62.54 10.67 -29.71
C ALA A 336 -63.80 9.99 -30.28
N ALA A 337 -64.28 8.91 -29.65
CA ALA A 337 -65.52 8.26 -30.07
C ALA A 337 -66.75 9.19 -29.97
N ARG A 338 -66.86 9.98 -28.89
CA ARG A 338 -67.94 10.97 -28.73
C ARG A 338 -67.86 12.08 -29.78
N GLU A 339 -66.64 12.52 -30.11
CA GLU A 339 -66.43 13.52 -31.16
C GLU A 339 -66.80 12.97 -32.54
N THR A 340 -66.52 11.69 -32.79
CA THR A 340 -66.91 11.00 -34.04
C THR A 340 -68.44 11.01 -34.20
N ASP A 341 -69.20 10.70 -33.14
CA ASP A 341 -70.66 10.70 -33.17
C ASP A 341 -71.23 12.12 -33.40
N ALA A 342 -70.62 13.14 -32.77
CA ALA A 342 -71.00 14.54 -32.98
C ALA A 342 -70.72 15.03 -34.40
N LEU A 343 -69.58 14.63 -34.98
CA LEU A 343 -69.23 14.95 -36.37
C LEU A 343 -70.16 14.25 -37.37
N ARG A 344 -70.56 13.00 -37.11
CA ARG A 344 -71.57 12.31 -37.94
C ARG A 344 -72.90 13.04 -37.98
N SER A 345 -73.38 13.51 -36.83
CA SER A 345 -74.62 14.30 -36.76
C SER A 345 -74.49 15.58 -37.60
N ARG A 346 -73.36 16.29 -37.51
CA ARG A 346 -73.12 17.51 -38.30
C ARG A 346 -73.05 17.24 -39.81
N VAL A 347 -72.43 16.13 -40.22
CA VAL A 347 -72.38 15.74 -41.63
C VAL A 347 -73.80 15.47 -42.14
N ALA A 348 -74.63 14.74 -41.40
CA ALA A 348 -76.03 14.52 -41.76
C ALA A 348 -76.81 15.85 -41.91
N ASP A 349 -76.70 16.76 -40.93
CA ASP A 349 -77.35 18.07 -40.99
C ASP A 349 -76.86 18.92 -42.18
N LEU A 350 -75.57 18.85 -42.53
CA LEU A 350 -75.01 19.56 -43.68
C LEU A 350 -75.43 18.93 -45.01
N GLN A 351 -75.58 17.61 -45.08
CA GLN A 351 -76.11 16.90 -46.25
C GLN A 351 -77.57 17.29 -46.50
N ASP A 352 -78.39 17.35 -45.46
CA ASP A 352 -79.79 17.79 -45.57
C ASP A 352 -79.89 19.25 -46.05
N LYS A 353 -79.11 20.16 -45.45
CA LYS A 353 -79.06 21.57 -45.88
C LYS A 353 -78.53 21.74 -47.30
N LEU A 354 -77.55 20.93 -47.71
CA LEU A 354 -77.05 20.94 -49.08
C LEU A 354 -78.14 20.47 -50.06
N GLY A 355 -78.88 19.41 -49.71
CA GLY A 355 -80.02 18.93 -50.49
C GLY A 355 -81.12 19.99 -50.63
N GLU A 356 -81.47 20.69 -49.54
CA GLU A 356 -82.41 21.82 -49.58
C GLU A 356 -81.91 22.97 -50.48
N ALA A 357 -80.63 23.33 -50.38
CA ALA A 357 -80.02 24.36 -51.21
C ALA A 357 -79.97 23.96 -52.70
N GLU A 358 -79.72 22.68 -53.02
CA GLU A 358 -79.74 22.16 -54.39
C GLU A 358 -81.15 22.14 -54.99
N VAL A 359 -82.18 21.82 -54.19
CA VAL A 359 -83.58 21.93 -54.60
C VAL A 359 -83.97 23.39 -54.82
N ALA A 360 -83.56 24.30 -53.93
CA ALA A 360 -83.80 25.73 -54.06
C ALA A 360 -83.09 26.32 -55.30
N LEU A 361 -81.85 25.91 -55.55
CA LEU A 361 -81.09 26.25 -56.75
C LEU A 361 -81.80 25.75 -58.01
N SER A 362 -82.27 24.50 -58.01
CA SER A 362 -83.03 23.92 -59.12
C SER A 362 -84.31 24.72 -59.41
N ARG A 363 -85.02 25.16 -58.36
CA ARG A 363 -86.18 26.06 -58.49
C ARG A 363 -85.80 27.44 -59.05
N ALA A 364 -84.72 28.04 -58.57
CA ALA A 364 -84.22 29.33 -59.05
C ALA A 364 -83.77 29.27 -60.52
N ILE A 365 -83.19 28.15 -60.96
CA ILE A 365 -82.83 27.89 -62.36
C ILE A 365 -84.09 27.75 -63.24
N THR A 366 -85.17 27.18 -62.72
CA THR A 366 -86.44 27.11 -63.47
C THR A 366 -87.14 28.47 -63.59
N THR A 367 -87.06 29.35 -62.59
CA THR A 367 -87.66 30.71 -62.62
C THR A 367 -86.81 31.74 -63.37
N THR A 368 -85.48 31.63 -63.39
CA THR A 368 -84.59 32.46 -64.24
C THR A 368 -84.88 32.33 -65.73
N ARG A 369 -85.42 31.19 -66.17
CA ARG A 369 -85.85 30.99 -67.55
C ARG A 369 -87.05 31.86 -67.95
N GLN A 370 -87.69 32.53 -66.99
CA GLN A 370 -88.88 33.36 -67.19
C GLN A 370 -88.65 34.87 -66.98
N ASP A 371 -87.62 35.34 -66.24
CA ASP A 371 -87.37 36.79 -66.01
C ASP A 371 -85.89 37.15 -65.65
N ALA A 372 -85.43 38.36 -66.05
CA ALA A 372 -84.06 38.88 -65.82
C ALA A 372 -83.68 39.14 -64.34
N ALA A 373 -84.66 39.19 -63.42
CA ALA A 373 -84.40 39.32 -61.98
C ALA A 373 -83.91 38.01 -61.33
N GLY A 374 -84.04 36.86 -62.01
CA GLY A 374 -83.64 35.57 -61.47
C GLY A 374 -82.12 35.37 -61.40
N GLU A 375 -81.34 36.06 -62.22
CA GLU A 375 -79.91 35.78 -62.39
C GLU A 375 -79.11 36.07 -61.10
N ALA A 376 -79.49 37.12 -60.36
CA ALA A 376 -78.93 37.45 -59.06
C ALA A 376 -79.32 36.45 -57.95
N VAL A 377 -80.53 35.88 -58.00
CA VAL A 377 -81.00 34.87 -57.04
C VAL A 377 -80.30 33.53 -57.30
N ALA A 378 -80.09 33.17 -58.56
CA ALA A 378 -79.33 31.99 -58.95
C ALA A 378 -77.85 32.11 -58.53
N ALA A 379 -77.21 33.27 -58.74
CA ALA A 379 -75.82 33.50 -58.31
C ALA A 379 -75.64 33.37 -56.79
N LYS A 380 -76.60 33.86 -55.99
CA LYS A 380 -76.58 33.73 -54.53
C LYS A 380 -76.77 32.27 -54.08
N ALA A 381 -77.69 31.53 -54.70
CA ALA A 381 -77.90 30.10 -54.42
C ALA A 381 -76.68 29.24 -54.81
N VAL A 382 -75.98 29.58 -55.91
CA VAL A 382 -74.72 28.92 -56.31
C VAL A 382 -73.61 29.19 -55.28
N ALA A 383 -73.49 30.42 -54.79
CA ALA A 383 -72.50 30.77 -53.77
C ALA A 383 -72.76 30.06 -52.42
N GLU A 384 -74.03 29.97 -51.99
CA GLU A 384 -74.43 29.24 -50.79
C GLU A 384 -74.19 27.73 -50.93
N ALA A 385 -74.50 27.13 -52.08
CA ALA A 385 -74.21 25.72 -52.36
C ALA A 385 -72.69 25.43 -52.38
N ALA A 386 -71.88 26.32 -52.96
CA ALA A 386 -70.42 26.18 -52.96
C ALA A 386 -69.83 26.27 -51.54
N ALA A 387 -70.32 27.21 -50.71
CA ALA A 387 -69.90 27.35 -49.31
C ALA A 387 -70.30 26.14 -48.45
N LEU A 388 -71.50 25.59 -48.66
CA LEU A 388 -71.94 24.37 -47.98
C LEU A 388 -71.12 23.15 -48.41
N ARG A 389 -70.78 23.01 -49.70
CA ARG A 389 -69.90 21.93 -50.19
C ARG A 389 -68.49 22.00 -49.59
N SER A 390 -67.91 23.20 -49.46
CA SER A 390 -66.61 23.36 -48.80
C SER A 390 -66.64 22.99 -47.33
N ARG A 391 -67.71 23.35 -46.61
CA ARG A 391 -67.89 22.98 -45.20
C ARG A 391 -68.14 21.48 -45.04
N LEU A 392 -68.91 20.88 -45.94
CA LEU A 392 -69.14 19.45 -45.97
C LEU A 392 -67.82 18.69 -46.11
N SER A 393 -66.98 19.05 -47.09
CA SER A 393 -65.69 18.40 -47.29
C SER A 393 -64.75 18.52 -46.07
N GLU A 394 -64.74 19.68 -45.40
CA GLU A 394 -63.93 19.88 -44.19
C GLU A 394 -64.45 19.07 -42.99
N THR A 395 -65.78 18.93 -42.86
CA THR A 395 -66.37 18.08 -41.83
C THR A 395 -66.19 16.59 -42.11
N GLU A 396 -66.19 16.18 -43.38
CA GLU A 396 -65.93 14.81 -43.81
C GLU A 396 -64.48 14.41 -43.56
N THR A 397 -63.51 15.30 -43.80
CA THR A 397 -62.11 15.04 -43.46
C THR A 397 -61.92 14.87 -41.95
N ARG A 398 -62.53 15.73 -41.13
CA ARG A 398 -62.49 15.60 -39.66
C ARG A 398 -63.19 14.34 -39.16
N LEU A 399 -64.28 13.94 -39.81
CA LEU A 399 -64.98 12.70 -39.48
C LEU A 399 -64.12 11.48 -39.77
N ASN A 400 -63.40 11.46 -40.90
CA ASN A 400 -62.48 10.37 -41.24
C ASN A 400 -61.33 10.25 -40.23
N GLU A 401 -60.74 11.38 -39.83
CA GLU A 401 -59.68 11.42 -38.80
C GLU A 401 -60.18 10.91 -37.44
N ALA A 402 -61.35 11.38 -36.98
CA ALA A 402 -61.96 10.92 -35.73
C ALA A 402 -62.33 9.42 -35.79
N GLN A 403 -62.82 8.94 -36.92
CA GLN A 403 -63.20 7.55 -37.12
C GLN A 403 -61.98 6.61 -37.14
N GLN A 404 -60.85 7.08 -37.66
CA GLN A 404 -59.57 6.36 -37.59
C GLN A 404 -59.10 6.24 -36.14
N GLN A 405 -59.12 7.34 -35.37
CA GLN A 405 -58.77 7.32 -33.94
C GLN A 405 -59.72 6.44 -33.10
N ALA A 406 -61.01 6.41 -33.42
CA ALA A 406 -61.99 5.54 -32.77
C ALA A 406 -61.74 4.05 -33.07
N SER A 407 -61.29 3.71 -34.29
CA SER A 407 -60.96 2.34 -34.68
C SER A 407 -59.71 1.83 -33.93
N GLU A 408 -58.69 2.67 -33.79
CA GLU A 408 -57.49 2.38 -33.00
C GLU A 408 -57.83 2.18 -31.53
N SER A 409 -58.72 3.01 -30.98
CA SER A 409 -59.22 2.89 -29.61
C SER A 409 -60.00 1.59 -29.37
N ARG A 410 -60.80 1.15 -30.35
CA ARG A 410 -61.49 -0.15 -30.29
C ARG A 410 -60.53 -1.33 -30.36
N ALA A 411 -59.49 -1.25 -31.20
CA ALA A 411 -58.45 -2.28 -31.27
C ALA A 411 -57.68 -2.41 -29.94
N LEU A 412 -57.41 -1.29 -29.27
CA LEU A 412 -56.79 -1.28 -27.94
C LEU A 412 -57.71 -1.88 -26.86
N ARG A 413 -59.02 -1.58 -26.91
CA ARG A 413 -60.00 -2.18 -25.98
C ARG A 413 -60.11 -3.70 -26.13
N LEU A 414 -60.10 -4.20 -27.37
CA LEU A 414 -60.11 -5.64 -27.63
C LEU A 414 -58.84 -6.31 -27.09
N ARG A 415 -57.67 -5.67 -27.26
CA ARG A 415 -56.41 -6.17 -26.67
C ARG A 415 -56.40 -6.15 -25.15
N LEU A 416 -57.03 -5.15 -24.54
CA LEU A 416 -57.15 -5.06 -23.08
C LEU A 416 -58.12 -6.14 -22.55
N ALA A 417 -59.27 -6.34 -23.20
CA ALA A 417 -60.22 -7.39 -22.84
C ALA A 417 -59.65 -8.81 -23.02
N ASP A 418 -58.85 -9.03 -24.07
CA ASP A 418 -58.12 -10.28 -24.30
C ASP A 418 -57.09 -10.54 -23.17
N ALA A 419 -56.40 -9.49 -22.72
CA ALA A 419 -55.49 -9.57 -21.58
C ALA A 419 -56.21 -9.81 -20.24
N GLU A 420 -57.42 -9.27 -20.06
CA GLU A 420 -58.24 -9.42 -18.86
C GLU A 420 -58.98 -10.77 -18.78
N SER A 421 -59.28 -11.41 -19.92
CA SER A 421 -60.08 -12.64 -19.96
C SER A 421 -59.29 -13.96 -19.76
N ARG A 422 -57.95 -13.92 -19.64
CA ARG A 422 -57.14 -15.12 -19.31
C ARG A 422 -57.39 -15.58 -17.87
N PRO A 423 -57.99 -16.77 -17.63
CA PRO A 423 -58.45 -17.21 -16.31
C PRO A 423 -57.29 -17.48 -15.33
N ALA A 424 -57.29 -16.75 -14.22
CA ALA A 424 -56.22 -16.70 -13.22
C ALA A 424 -56.05 -17.91 -12.28
N LYS A 425 -56.59 -19.10 -12.57
CA LYS A 425 -56.54 -20.23 -11.60
C LYS A 425 -56.07 -21.60 -12.12
N MET A 426 -55.88 -21.79 -13.43
CA MET A 426 -55.20 -23.00 -13.95
C MET A 426 -53.72 -22.78 -14.30
N GLU A 427 -53.28 -21.53 -14.22
CA GLU A 427 -52.15 -21.03 -15.00
C GLU A 427 -50.97 -20.62 -14.10
N SER A 428 -50.90 -20.87 -12.78
CA SER A 428 -49.72 -20.41 -12.00
C SER A 428 -48.45 -21.19 -12.35
N THR A 429 -48.54 -22.49 -12.60
CA THR A 429 -47.40 -23.33 -12.98
C THR A 429 -47.05 -23.18 -14.46
N GLU A 430 -48.06 -23.11 -15.33
CA GLU A 430 -47.86 -22.84 -16.76
C GLU A 430 -47.50 -21.38 -17.03
N ARG A 431 -48.06 -20.38 -16.31
CA ARG A 431 -47.57 -18.99 -16.36
C ARG A 431 -46.20 -18.88 -15.74
N VAL A 432 -45.83 -19.62 -14.70
CA VAL A 432 -44.43 -19.61 -14.22
C VAL A 432 -43.52 -20.19 -15.30
N ALA A 433 -43.88 -21.31 -15.95
CA ALA A 433 -43.09 -21.86 -17.05
C ALA A 433 -43.07 -20.96 -18.31
N GLU A 434 -44.17 -20.28 -18.62
CA GLU A 434 -44.31 -19.38 -19.75
C GLU A 434 -43.66 -18.02 -19.47
N LEU A 435 -43.68 -17.55 -18.22
CA LEU A 435 -42.93 -16.38 -17.73
C LEU A 435 -41.45 -16.70 -17.62
N GLU A 436 -41.04 -17.90 -17.21
CA GLU A 436 -39.65 -18.35 -17.27
C GLU A 436 -39.18 -18.41 -18.71
N LYS A 437 -39.97 -18.97 -19.63
CA LYS A 437 -39.67 -18.98 -21.06
C LYS A 437 -39.67 -17.58 -21.67
N ALA A 438 -40.55 -16.69 -21.23
CA ALA A 438 -40.58 -15.29 -21.64
C ALA A 438 -39.43 -14.49 -21.04
N LEU A 439 -38.98 -14.81 -19.82
CA LEU A 439 -37.81 -14.24 -19.16
C LEU A 439 -36.53 -14.74 -19.84
N GLU A 440 -36.48 -15.99 -20.27
CA GLU A 440 -35.41 -16.57 -21.07
C GLU A 440 -35.32 -15.87 -22.43
N ARG A 441 -36.47 -15.64 -23.10
CA ARG A 441 -36.55 -14.86 -24.33
C ARG A 441 -36.16 -13.41 -24.11
N SER A 442 -36.61 -12.79 -23.02
CA SER A 442 -36.28 -11.40 -22.67
C SER A 442 -34.79 -11.27 -22.32
N ARG A 443 -34.19 -12.26 -21.66
CA ARG A 443 -32.73 -12.32 -21.40
C ARG A 443 -31.95 -12.49 -22.69
N ARG A 444 -32.42 -13.32 -23.63
CA ARG A 444 -31.82 -13.44 -24.97
C ARG A 444 -31.97 -12.16 -25.77
N GLN A 445 -33.13 -11.51 -25.71
CA GLN A 445 -33.34 -10.20 -26.34
C GLN A 445 -32.51 -9.10 -25.68
N ALA A 446 -32.28 -9.17 -24.36
CA ALA A 446 -31.42 -8.25 -23.63
C ALA A 446 -29.94 -8.48 -23.97
N SER A 447 -29.48 -9.74 -24.07
CA SER A 447 -28.12 -10.04 -24.50
C SER A 447 -27.90 -9.74 -25.99
N GLU A 448 -28.92 -9.93 -26.83
CA GLU A 448 -28.92 -9.46 -28.22
C GLU A 448 -28.91 -7.92 -28.28
N ALA A 449 -29.69 -7.24 -27.45
CA ALA A 449 -29.68 -5.78 -27.36
C ALA A 449 -28.36 -5.24 -26.80
N GLU A 450 -27.72 -5.93 -25.87
CA GLU A 450 -26.37 -5.62 -25.36
C GLU A 450 -25.31 -5.86 -26.43
N SER A 451 -25.41 -6.96 -27.18
CA SER A 451 -24.55 -7.24 -28.34
C SER A 451 -24.74 -6.19 -29.43
N LEU A 452 -25.98 -5.81 -29.73
CA LEU A 452 -26.28 -4.74 -30.68
C LEU A 452 -25.83 -3.38 -30.15
N ARG A 453 -25.97 -3.09 -28.85
CA ARG A 453 -25.42 -1.88 -28.23
C ARG A 453 -23.91 -1.84 -28.33
N ALA A 454 -23.22 -2.95 -28.06
CA ALA A 454 -21.77 -3.08 -28.22
C ALA A 454 -21.35 -2.93 -29.69
N GLN A 455 -22.14 -3.46 -30.63
CA GLN A 455 -21.94 -3.22 -32.06
C GLN A 455 -22.19 -1.76 -32.43
N VAL A 456 -23.20 -1.10 -31.87
CA VAL A 456 -23.48 0.33 -32.08
C VAL A 456 -22.35 1.16 -31.47
N THR A 457 -21.84 0.86 -30.28
CA THR A 457 -20.67 1.58 -29.72
C THR A 457 -19.41 1.32 -30.56
N SER A 458 -19.24 0.11 -31.09
CA SER A 458 -18.17 -0.21 -32.04
C SER A 458 -18.33 0.55 -33.36
N LEU A 459 -19.55 0.68 -33.86
CA LEU A 459 -19.84 1.46 -35.06
C LEU A 459 -19.70 2.96 -34.81
N GLU A 460 -20.13 3.47 -33.66
CA GLU A 460 -19.97 4.86 -33.24
C GLU A 460 -18.51 5.21 -33.03
N SER A 461 -17.70 4.33 -32.41
CA SER A 461 -16.25 4.53 -32.32
C SER A 461 -15.58 4.48 -33.69
N ARG A 462 -16.01 3.59 -34.59
CA ARG A 462 -15.55 3.57 -35.99
C ARG A 462 -15.99 4.81 -36.77
N LEU A 463 -17.19 5.32 -36.51
CA LEU A 463 -17.73 6.53 -37.12
C LEU A 463 -17.02 7.76 -36.58
N ALA A 464 -16.73 7.83 -35.28
CA ALA A 464 -15.93 8.86 -34.65
C ALA A 464 -14.49 8.83 -35.17
N LEU A 465 -13.90 7.65 -35.35
CA LEU A 465 -12.59 7.51 -36.01
C LEU A 465 -12.63 7.94 -37.48
N ALA A 466 -13.72 7.63 -38.20
CA ALA A 466 -13.90 8.07 -39.58
C ALA A 466 -14.15 9.59 -39.67
N GLN A 467 -14.91 10.17 -38.73
CA GLN A 467 -15.16 11.60 -38.60
C GLN A 467 -13.86 12.32 -38.23
N ASN A 468 -13.12 11.84 -37.24
CA ASN A 468 -11.79 12.38 -36.92
C ASN A 468 -10.83 12.27 -38.11
N ALA A 469 -10.88 11.20 -38.91
CA ALA A 469 -10.09 11.10 -40.13
C ALA A 469 -10.56 12.04 -41.25
N VAL A 470 -11.84 12.38 -41.28
CA VAL A 470 -12.42 13.40 -42.18
C VAL A 470 -12.07 14.81 -41.68
N ASP A 471 -12.08 15.06 -40.39
CA ASP A 471 -11.69 16.32 -39.75
C ASP A 471 -10.17 16.53 -39.84
N GLU A 472 -9.37 15.47 -39.74
CA GLU A 472 -7.93 15.51 -40.08
C GLU A 472 -7.71 15.77 -41.58
N ARG A 473 -8.61 15.29 -42.46
CA ARG A 473 -8.57 15.65 -43.89
C ARG A 473 -9.06 17.07 -44.16
N ALA A 474 -10.00 17.59 -43.38
CA ALA A 474 -10.47 18.96 -43.44
C ALA A 474 -9.42 19.93 -42.85
N GLY A 475 -8.71 19.53 -41.79
CA GLY A 475 -7.53 20.21 -41.26
C GLY A 475 -6.33 20.16 -42.21
N LYS A 476 -6.17 19.09 -43.01
CA LYS A 476 -5.28 19.12 -44.18
C LYS A 476 -5.72 20.13 -45.24
N GLY A 477 -6.99 20.56 -45.24
CA GLY A 477 -7.47 21.69 -46.02
C GLY A 477 -6.95 23.04 -45.50
N GLU A 478 -6.79 23.20 -44.18
CA GLU A 478 -6.03 24.30 -43.57
C GLU A 478 -4.54 24.22 -43.91
N ASP A 479 -3.94 23.03 -43.95
CA ASP A 479 -2.58 22.85 -44.48
C ASP A 479 -2.47 23.21 -45.96
N VAL A 480 -3.49 22.92 -46.78
CA VAL A 480 -3.56 23.39 -48.18
C VAL A 480 -3.73 24.91 -48.25
N GLY A 481 -4.44 25.52 -47.30
CA GLY A 481 -4.51 26.97 -47.12
C GLY A 481 -3.16 27.58 -46.76
N LEU A 482 -2.44 26.97 -45.81
CA LEU A 482 -1.07 27.33 -45.41
C LEU A 482 -0.06 27.10 -46.55
N LEU A 483 -0.22 26.03 -47.33
CA LEU A 483 0.60 25.76 -48.51
C LEU A 483 0.30 26.74 -49.64
N LYS A 484 -0.96 27.15 -49.83
CA LYS A 484 -1.32 28.24 -50.76
C LYS A 484 -0.77 29.58 -50.29
N ALA A 485 -0.84 29.89 -49.01
CA ALA A 485 -0.25 31.10 -48.44
C ALA A 485 1.27 31.10 -48.59
N ARG A 486 1.92 29.96 -48.32
CA ARG A 486 3.36 29.78 -48.56
C ARG A 486 3.71 29.85 -50.04
N LEU A 487 2.87 29.30 -50.92
CA LEU A 487 3.07 29.40 -52.37
C LEU A 487 2.96 30.86 -52.83
N SER A 488 1.97 31.62 -52.34
CA SER A 488 1.86 33.06 -52.62
C SER A 488 3.04 33.86 -52.06
N ASP A 489 3.57 33.48 -50.88
CA ASP A 489 4.77 34.13 -50.32
C ASP A 489 6.02 33.77 -51.14
N VAL A 490 6.14 32.54 -51.62
CA VAL A 490 7.22 32.12 -52.53
C VAL A 490 7.10 32.81 -53.89
N GLU A 491 5.90 32.95 -54.44
CA GLU A 491 5.64 33.70 -55.67
C GLU A 491 5.97 35.19 -55.49
N ALA A 492 5.61 35.80 -54.36
CA ALA A 492 5.98 37.17 -54.03
C ALA A 492 7.51 37.34 -53.89
N ARG A 493 8.18 36.39 -53.25
CA ARG A 493 9.65 36.35 -53.15
C ARG A 493 10.33 36.13 -54.50
N LEU A 494 9.72 35.35 -55.38
CA LEU A 494 10.23 35.13 -56.73
C LEU A 494 10.07 36.40 -57.58
N MET A 495 8.95 37.12 -57.43
CA MET A 495 8.73 38.41 -58.08
C MET A 495 9.68 39.49 -57.57
N SER A 496 9.94 39.53 -56.26
CA SER A 496 10.96 40.43 -55.70
C SER A 496 12.38 40.04 -56.12
N SER A 497 12.69 38.74 -56.22
CA SER A 497 13.96 38.26 -56.79
C SER A 497 14.11 38.62 -58.27
N SER A 498 13.03 38.59 -59.04
CA SER A 498 13.01 39.03 -60.44
C SER A 498 13.24 40.55 -60.55
N GLN A 499 12.61 41.33 -59.67
CA GLN A 499 12.88 42.76 -59.56
C GLN A 499 14.34 43.05 -59.16
N ALA A 500 14.87 42.33 -58.18
CA ALA A 500 16.28 42.44 -57.79
C ALA A 500 17.22 42.06 -58.93
N SER A 501 16.88 41.06 -59.75
CA SER A 501 17.64 40.70 -60.95
C SER A 501 17.64 41.84 -61.99
N MET A 502 16.49 42.49 -62.22
CA MET A 502 16.40 43.67 -63.07
C MET A 502 17.19 44.86 -62.52
N GLU A 503 17.17 45.07 -61.20
CA GLU A 503 18.00 46.09 -60.54
C GLU A 503 19.49 45.78 -60.67
N PHE A 504 19.89 44.51 -60.57
CA PHE A 504 21.26 44.06 -60.80
C PHE A 504 21.70 44.31 -62.25
N GLU A 505 20.86 44.03 -63.24
CA GLU A 505 21.18 44.30 -64.65
C GLU A 505 21.27 45.82 -64.90
N SER A 506 20.39 46.61 -64.28
CA SER A 506 20.45 48.09 -64.30
C SER A 506 21.74 48.60 -63.67
N LEU A 507 22.11 48.10 -62.49
CA LEU A 507 23.38 48.40 -61.83
C LEU A 507 24.57 48.01 -62.69
N ARG A 508 24.52 46.84 -63.34
CA ARG A 508 25.57 46.38 -64.27
C ARG A 508 25.72 47.30 -65.46
N SER A 509 24.61 47.76 -66.06
CA SER A 509 24.65 48.74 -67.14
C SER A 509 25.26 50.08 -66.69
N ARG A 510 24.98 50.47 -65.45
CA ARG A 510 25.50 51.69 -64.85
C ARG A 510 26.99 51.56 -64.48
N VAL A 511 27.43 50.38 -64.03
CA VAL A 511 28.85 50.05 -63.83
C VAL A 511 29.59 50.08 -65.17
N MET A 512 29.06 49.48 -66.23
CA MET A 512 29.64 49.56 -67.57
C MET A 512 29.78 51.01 -68.05
N SER A 513 28.77 51.85 -67.80
CA SER A 513 28.81 53.29 -68.09
C SER A 513 29.91 54.00 -67.28
N LEU A 514 30.02 53.70 -65.99
CA LEU A 514 31.07 54.25 -65.13
C LEU A 514 32.48 53.79 -65.53
N GLU A 515 32.63 52.53 -65.95
CA GLU A 515 33.89 52.00 -66.47
C GLU A 515 34.30 52.70 -67.77
N ALA A 516 33.33 52.97 -68.67
CA ALA A 516 33.58 53.77 -69.86
C ALA A 516 34.01 55.20 -69.52
N LEU A 517 33.36 55.84 -68.53
CA LEU A 517 33.75 57.17 -68.05
C LEU A 517 35.14 57.16 -67.41
N LEU A 518 35.51 56.10 -66.67
CA LEU A 518 36.85 55.97 -66.10
C LEU A 518 37.91 55.77 -67.18
N HIS A 519 37.63 55.02 -68.23
CA HIS A 519 38.53 54.89 -69.38
C HIS A 519 38.72 56.23 -70.09
N GLU A 520 37.66 57.02 -70.27
CA GLU A 520 37.77 58.36 -70.85
C GLU A 520 38.53 59.32 -69.92
N ALA A 521 38.32 59.23 -68.60
CA ALA A 521 39.10 59.98 -67.62
C ALA A 521 40.59 59.59 -67.62
N ALA A 522 40.91 58.30 -67.77
CA ALA A 522 42.28 57.83 -67.91
C ALA A 522 42.93 58.37 -69.19
N LYS A 523 42.20 58.35 -70.31
CA LYS A 523 42.65 58.91 -71.58
C LYS A 523 42.90 60.41 -71.49
N SER A 524 41.98 61.18 -70.90
CA SER A 524 42.18 62.62 -70.67
C SER A 524 43.35 62.91 -69.72
N ARG A 525 43.63 62.03 -68.76
CA ARG A 525 44.83 62.12 -67.90
C ARG A 525 46.11 61.88 -68.70
N ASP A 526 46.12 60.91 -69.61
CA ASP A 526 47.27 60.65 -70.48
C ASP A 526 47.49 61.81 -71.45
N GLU A 527 46.41 62.37 -72.01
CA GLU A 527 46.47 63.61 -72.79
C GLU A 527 47.04 64.77 -71.96
N ALA A 528 46.61 64.93 -70.71
CA ALA A 528 47.16 65.93 -69.80
C ALA A 528 48.63 65.66 -69.41
N ALA A 529 49.07 64.40 -69.35
CA ALA A 529 50.46 64.04 -69.12
C ALA A 529 51.33 64.35 -70.34
N ILE A 530 50.83 64.09 -71.55
CA ILE A 530 51.46 64.48 -72.81
C ILE A 530 51.58 66.00 -72.89
N LEU A 531 50.52 66.74 -72.53
CA LEU A 531 50.56 68.20 -72.47
C LEU A 531 51.57 68.71 -71.44
N ARG A 532 51.65 68.11 -70.25
CA ARG A 532 52.68 68.44 -69.24
C ARG A 532 54.10 68.18 -69.74
N SER A 533 54.32 67.05 -70.42
CA SER A 533 55.59 66.72 -71.08
C SER A 533 55.95 67.79 -72.12
N LYS A 534 54.99 68.20 -72.97
CA LYS A 534 55.20 69.27 -73.95
C LYS A 534 55.50 70.61 -73.29
N VAL A 535 54.81 70.97 -72.20
CA VAL A 535 55.11 72.19 -71.44
C VAL A 535 56.51 72.13 -70.86
N ALA A 536 56.94 71.00 -70.28
CA ALA A 536 58.30 70.82 -69.78
C ALA A 536 59.36 70.87 -70.90
N GLU A 537 59.07 70.34 -72.09
CA GLU A 537 59.95 70.47 -73.26
C GLU A 537 60.06 71.93 -73.71
N LEU A 538 58.94 72.66 -73.74
CA LEU A 538 58.92 74.09 -74.05
C LEU A 538 59.69 74.91 -73.01
N ASP A 539 59.51 74.64 -71.72
CA ASP A 539 60.28 75.26 -70.64
C ASP A 539 61.77 74.91 -70.71
N GLY A 540 62.12 73.67 -71.06
CA GLY A 540 63.49 73.24 -71.28
C GLY A 540 64.15 73.96 -72.47
N ARG A 541 63.43 74.10 -73.58
CA ARG A 541 63.87 74.90 -74.74
C ARG A 541 64.01 76.38 -74.38
N LEU A 542 63.11 76.93 -73.59
CA LEU A 542 63.15 78.31 -73.13
C LEU A 542 64.32 78.55 -72.16
N GLY A 543 64.60 77.58 -71.27
CA GLY A 543 65.78 77.58 -70.40
C GLY A 543 67.09 77.46 -71.19
N GLN A 544 67.16 76.62 -72.23
CA GLN A 544 68.31 76.54 -73.13
C GLN A 544 68.50 77.84 -73.93
N ALA A 545 67.43 78.45 -74.41
CA ALA A 545 67.48 79.76 -75.07
C ALA A 545 68.00 80.84 -74.10
N MET A 546 67.52 80.87 -72.85
CA MET A 546 68.04 81.79 -71.84
C MET A 546 69.50 81.51 -71.47
N LYS A 547 69.92 80.24 -71.38
CA LYS A 547 71.32 79.86 -71.10
C LYS A 547 72.24 80.18 -72.27
N ALA A 548 71.77 80.09 -73.50
CA ALA A 548 72.49 80.57 -74.68
C ALA A 548 72.66 82.10 -74.64
N VAL A 549 71.65 82.82 -74.17
CA VAL A 549 71.71 84.29 -73.99
C VAL A 549 72.62 84.71 -72.82
N THR A 550 72.75 83.91 -71.76
CA THR A 550 73.69 84.20 -70.67
C THR A 550 75.11 83.71 -70.97
N GLY A 551 75.26 82.57 -71.65
CA GLY A 551 76.55 82.05 -72.10
C GLY A 551 77.20 82.92 -73.17
N SER A 552 76.41 83.53 -74.07
CA SER A 552 76.93 84.55 -75.01
C SER A 552 77.39 85.83 -74.30
N ARG A 553 76.95 86.06 -73.06
CA ARG A 553 77.44 87.14 -72.18
C ARG A 553 78.74 86.79 -71.47
N GLU A 554 79.09 85.51 -71.34
CA GLU A 554 80.37 85.07 -70.78
C GLU A 554 81.44 84.82 -71.87
N SER A 555 81.04 84.60 -73.14
CA SER A 555 81.92 84.67 -74.32
C SER A 555 82.46 86.07 -74.64
N GLU A 556 82.45 86.97 -73.65
CA GLU A 556 82.94 88.34 -73.75
C GLU A 556 84.02 88.65 -72.69
N LYS A 557 84.53 87.64 -71.96
CA LYS A 557 85.54 87.83 -70.89
C LYS A 557 86.80 86.94 -70.95
N VAL A 558 87.04 86.24 -72.06
CA VAL A 558 88.37 85.74 -72.43
C VAL A 558 88.87 86.64 -73.56
#